data_AF-A0A7D9IDK6-F1
#
_entry.id   AF-A0A7D9IDK6-F1
#
_cell.length_a   1.000
_cell.length_b   1.000
_cell.length_c   1.000
_cell.angle_alpha   90.00
_cell.angle_beta   90.00
_cell.angle_gamma   90.00
#
_symmetry.space_group_name_H-M   'P 1'
#
loop_
_entity.id
_entity.type
_entity.pdbx_description
1 polymer ?
#
loop_
_entity_poly.entity_id
_entity_poly.type
_entity_poly.pdbx_seq_one_letter_code
_entity_poly.pdbx_strand_id
1 'polypeptide(L)'
;METFSTENEENTESNSRKLQAESLPKSSQVSVASEQGDNDGVLSDEQLESLLLERTDHVSRFQLGQFYFERKIYEKAFVEFEKLKDRDVQALYQLGVMYYDGLGVQENGEKGFKIMESICKSKRRQAEPLIPFAQYNVGRAYYEGKGVKQSDDVAERYWLLAAKGGTIEGSIKAQSILGMFYSRPGEPSYDIKKFLIFQSYHWHQEASGNGNIESQGALGVMFEYGIGSPRDVQAAFECLKGAAEKGNVYAQGNLAMHYYRQKLYNQAFEIAESVAKLEEVETIAKVTDCLVLYVAKGIALGCFVYARCLYKGYGVEKNEEKAINWFKRAYKFDPETVARFQDDMTYGYI
;
A
#
# COMPACT_ATOMS: atom_id res chain seq x y z
N MET A 1 14.86 2.58 38.96
CA MET A 1 13.47 2.50 38.45
C MET A 1 13.14 3.88 37.93
N GLU A 2 13.52 4.16 36.69
CA GLU A 2 13.11 5.37 35.99
C GLU A 2 12.01 4.94 35.01
N THR A 3 10.86 5.57 35.15
CA THR A 3 9.68 5.41 34.31
C THR A 3 9.99 5.93 32.92
N PHE A 4 10.20 5.02 31.95
CA PHE A 4 10.26 5.39 30.54
C PHE A 4 8.87 5.81 30.06
N SER A 5 8.88 6.93 29.34
CA SER A 5 7.77 7.73 28.83
C SER A 5 6.78 6.97 27.94
N THR A 6 5.50 7.03 28.29
CA THR A 6 4.35 6.55 27.51
C THR A 6 4.03 7.41 26.27
N GLU A 7 4.68 8.57 26.10
CA GLU A 7 4.41 9.48 24.97
C GLU A 7 4.97 8.99 23.61
N ASN A 8 5.95 8.08 23.61
CA ASN A 8 6.46 7.50 22.36
C ASN A 8 5.57 6.37 21.81
N GLU A 9 4.84 5.65 22.66
CA GLU A 9 4.00 4.52 22.22
C GLU A 9 2.73 4.99 21.48
N GLU A 10 2.06 6.04 21.98
CA GLU A 10 0.85 6.60 21.33
C GLU A 10 1.14 7.21 19.95
N ASN A 11 2.31 7.86 19.77
CA ASN A 11 2.73 8.40 18.47
C ASN A 11 3.15 7.31 17.48
N THR A 12 3.68 6.17 17.95
CA THR A 12 4.00 5.03 17.08
C THR A 12 2.76 4.23 16.66
N GLU A 13 1.78 4.05 17.55
CA GLU A 13 0.51 3.39 17.22
C GLU A 13 -0.30 4.22 16.21
N SER A 14 -0.34 5.54 16.38
CA SER A 14 -1.02 6.47 15.46
C SER A 14 -0.44 6.41 14.04
N ASN A 15 0.89 6.33 13.90
CA ASN A 15 1.55 6.23 12.60
C ASN A 15 1.42 4.84 11.95
N SER A 16 1.23 3.78 12.73
CA SER A 16 1.11 2.40 12.21
C SER A 16 -0.18 2.12 11.40
N ARG A 17 -1.21 2.97 11.58
CA ARG A 17 -2.55 2.78 11.01
C ARG A 17 -2.82 3.61 9.76
N LYS A 18 -1.84 4.37 9.28
CA LYS A 18 -2.02 5.27 8.13
C LYS A 18 -2.10 4.49 6.82
N LEU A 19 -3.20 4.67 6.10
CA LEU A 19 -3.41 4.17 4.74
C LEU A 19 -3.47 5.35 3.77
N GLN A 20 -3.31 5.10 2.47
CA GLN A 20 -3.60 6.12 1.47
C GLN A 20 -5.09 6.17 1.16
N ALA A 21 -5.56 7.34 0.71
CA ALA A 21 -6.82 7.39 0.01
C ALA A 21 -6.77 6.53 -1.26
N GLU A 22 -7.92 5.99 -1.63
CA GLU A 22 -8.13 5.64 -3.02
C GLU A 22 -8.65 6.88 -3.75
N SER A 23 -7.89 7.42 -4.71
CA SER A 23 -8.39 8.49 -5.59
C SER A 23 -9.10 7.90 -6.80
N LEU A 24 -9.77 8.72 -7.61
CA LEU A 24 -10.28 8.21 -8.88
C LEU A 24 -9.14 7.73 -9.80
N PRO A 25 -9.40 6.72 -10.65
CA PRO A 25 -8.46 6.31 -11.67
C PRO A 25 -7.96 7.52 -12.46
N LYS A 26 -6.71 7.46 -12.91
CA LYS A 26 -6.16 8.53 -13.75
C LYS A 26 -7.07 8.71 -14.96
N SER A 27 -7.29 9.96 -15.34
CA SER A 27 -7.85 10.25 -16.64
C SER A 27 -6.97 9.52 -17.67
N SER A 28 -7.53 8.53 -18.38
CA SER A 28 -6.88 8.05 -19.59
C SER A 28 -6.59 9.30 -20.41
N GLN A 29 -5.37 9.43 -20.95
CA GLN A 29 -5.01 10.56 -21.82
C GLN A 29 -6.19 10.75 -22.76
N VAL A 30 -6.94 11.83 -22.50
CA VAL A 30 -8.27 11.93 -23.08
C VAL A 30 -8.04 11.86 -24.57
N SER A 31 -8.73 10.94 -25.23
CA SER A 31 -8.88 10.92 -26.67
C SER A 31 -9.65 12.18 -27.07
N VAL A 32 -9.00 13.34 -26.93
CA VAL A 32 -9.37 14.58 -27.60
C VAL A 32 -9.23 14.39 -29.12
N ALA A 33 -8.51 13.34 -29.54
CA ALA A 33 -8.23 12.92 -30.91
C ALA A 33 -9.46 12.46 -31.75
N SER A 34 -10.70 12.79 -31.40
CA SER A 34 -11.85 12.46 -32.26
C SER A 34 -12.56 13.64 -32.92
N GLU A 35 -12.04 14.88 -32.83
CA GLU A 35 -12.64 16.01 -33.58
C GLU A 35 -11.67 16.85 -34.41
N GLN A 36 -10.37 16.55 -34.45
CA GLN A 36 -9.46 17.11 -35.44
C GLN A 36 -8.58 15.98 -35.98
N GLY A 37 -8.74 15.72 -37.28
CA GLY A 37 -8.05 14.64 -37.98
C GLY A 37 -6.53 14.76 -37.89
N ASP A 38 -5.89 13.59 -37.89
CA ASP A 38 -4.45 13.34 -38.06
C ASP A 38 -3.48 14.15 -37.19
N ASN A 39 -3.15 13.60 -36.03
CA ASN A 39 -1.75 13.48 -35.59
C ASN A 39 -1.63 12.55 -34.37
N ASP A 40 -0.70 11.59 -34.43
CA ASP A 40 -0.15 10.81 -33.29
C ASP A 40 0.67 11.70 -32.33
N GLY A 41 0.26 12.95 -32.12
CA GLY A 41 0.92 13.93 -31.28
C GLY A 41 0.32 13.92 -29.88
N VAL A 42 1.06 13.36 -28.91
CA VAL A 42 0.77 13.59 -27.49
C VAL A 42 0.78 15.10 -27.25
N LEU A 43 -0.38 15.68 -26.92
CA LEU A 43 -0.51 17.11 -26.58
C LEU A 43 0.46 17.45 -25.44
N SER A 44 1.13 18.60 -25.53
CA SER A 44 1.90 19.09 -24.40
C SER A 44 0.96 19.46 -23.24
N ASP A 45 1.48 19.46 -22.01
CA ASP A 45 0.71 19.82 -20.81
C ASP A 45 0.08 21.22 -20.94
N GLU A 46 0.80 22.17 -21.54
CA GLU A 46 0.31 23.54 -21.78
C GLU A 46 -0.82 23.58 -22.81
N GLN A 47 -0.72 22.76 -23.87
CA GLN A 47 -1.77 22.65 -24.89
C GLN A 47 -3.02 21.99 -24.32
N LEU A 48 -2.85 20.95 -23.49
CA LEU A 48 -3.96 20.26 -22.84
C LEU A 48 -4.66 21.15 -21.79
N GLU A 49 -3.90 21.87 -20.96
CA GLU A 49 -4.47 22.85 -20.01
C GLU A 49 -5.24 23.95 -20.74
N SER A 50 -4.68 24.50 -21.82
CA SER A 50 -5.34 25.55 -22.61
C SER A 50 -6.65 25.06 -23.23
N LEU A 51 -6.65 23.86 -23.82
CA LEU A 51 -7.85 23.25 -24.40
C LEU A 51 -8.95 23.01 -23.35
N LEU A 52 -8.57 22.52 -22.17
CA LEU A 52 -9.51 22.26 -21.07
C LEU A 52 -10.06 23.57 -20.49
N LEU A 53 -9.28 24.66 -20.50
CA LEU A 53 -9.73 25.99 -20.08
C LEU A 53 -10.70 26.64 -21.08
N GLU A 54 -10.54 26.38 -22.38
CA GLU A 54 -11.44 26.89 -23.43
C GLU A 54 -12.83 26.24 -23.36
N ARG A 55 -12.92 25.00 -22.88
CA ARG A 55 -14.18 24.26 -22.75
C ARG A 55 -14.87 24.56 -21.42
N THR A 56 -16.13 25.00 -21.48
CA THR A 56 -16.89 25.40 -20.28
C THR A 56 -17.90 24.36 -19.79
N ASP A 57 -17.99 23.21 -20.45
CA ASP A 57 -18.88 22.14 -20.04
C ASP A 57 -18.40 21.42 -18.77
N HIS A 58 -19.33 20.72 -18.12
CA HIS A 58 -19.05 20.08 -16.83
C HIS A 58 -17.98 18.99 -16.91
N VAL A 59 -17.90 18.25 -18.02
CA VAL A 59 -16.92 17.15 -18.20
C VAL A 59 -15.52 17.73 -18.33
N SER A 60 -15.34 18.75 -19.17
CA SER A 60 -14.05 19.40 -19.36
C SER A 60 -13.53 20.05 -18.08
N ARG A 61 -14.43 20.65 -17.27
CA ARG A 61 -14.04 21.21 -15.96
C ARG A 61 -13.63 20.14 -14.95
N PHE A 62 -14.31 19.00 -14.93
CA PHE A 62 -13.90 17.88 -14.07
C PHE A 62 -12.52 17.35 -14.52
N GLN A 63 -12.32 17.18 -15.82
CA GLN A 63 -11.04 16.77 -16.40
C GLN A 63 -9.92 17.77 -16.09
N LEU A 64 -10.19 19.07 -16.09
CA LEU A 64 -9.23 20.10 -15.67
C LEU A 64 -8.84 19.96 -14.19
N GLY A 65 -9.82 19.74 -13.32
CA GLY A 65 -9.56 19.45 -11.91
C GLY A 65 -8.69 18.21 -11.73
N GLN A 66 -9.00 17.14 -12.47
CA GLN A 66 -8.25 15.89 -12.46
C GLN A 66 -6.83 16.06 -13.01
N PHE A 67 -6.65 16.83 -14.09
CA PHE A 67 -5.36 17.18 -14.67
C PHE A 67 -4.44 17.85 -13.64
N TYR A 68 -4.98 18.81 -12.88
CA TYR A 68 -4.25 19.47 -11.80
C TYR A 68 -3.97 18.53 -10.63
N PHE A 69 -4.94 17.70 -10.25
CA PHE A 69 -4.80 16.74 -9.15
C PHE A 69 -3.67 15.74 -9.42
N GLU A 70 -3.61 15.16 -10.62
CA GLU A 70 -2.58 14.21 -11.03
C GLU A 70 -1.18 14.82 -11.07
N ARG A 71 -1.08 16.12 -11.37
CA ARG A 71 0.15 16.91 -11.35
C ARG A 71 0.50 17.48 -9.98
N LYS A 72 -0.29 17.15 -8.94
CA LYS A 72 -0.13 17.63 -7.57
C LYS A 72 -0.27 19.15 -7.43
N ILE A 73 -0.94 19.80 -8.37
CA ILE A 73 -1.31 21.23 -8.32
C ILE A 73 -2.63 21.35 -7.58
N TYR A 74 -2.63 20.96 -6.30
CA TYR A 74 -3.86 20.68 -5.56
C TYR A 74 -4.73 21.92 -5.35
N GLU A 75 -4.15 23.12 -5.22
CA GLU A 75 -4.91 24.35 -5.02
C GLU A 75 -5.80 24.65 -6.25
N LYS A 76 -5.28 24.45 -7.46
CA LYS A 76 -6.06 24.61 -8.69
C LYS A 76 -7.10 23.49 -8.83
N ALA A 77 -6.72 22.25 -8.53
CA ALA A 77 -7.65 21.11 -8.56
C ALA A 77 -8.85 21.35 -7.63
N PHE A 78 -8.58 21.84 -6.42
CA PHE A 78 -9.59 22.14 -5.42
C PHE A 78 -10.61 23.16 -5.93
N VAL A 79 -10.12 24.26 -6.53
CA VAL A 79 -10.97 25.30 -7.09
C VAL A 79 -11.89 24.75 -8.17
N GLU A 80 -11.41 23.89 -9.06
CA GLU A 80 -12.25 23.30 -10.10
C GLU A 80 -13.27 22.31 -9.55
N PHE A 81 -12.88 21.42 -8.62
CA PHE A 81 -13.83 20.48 -8.02
C PHE A 81 -14.88 21.19 -7.15
N GLU A 82 -14.51 22.24 -6.41
CA GLU A 82 -15.43 23.00 -5.56
C GLU A 82 -16.53 23.70 -6.38
N LYS A 83 -16.24 24.10 -7.63
CA LYS A 83 -17.25 24.64 -8.58
C LYS A 83 -18.27 23.58 -9.02
N LEU A 84 -17.89 22.29 -8.99
CA LEU A 84 -18.69 21.18 -9.53
C LEU A 84 -19.40 20.34 -8.46
N LYS A 85 -19.06 20.51 -7.18
CA LYS A 85 -19.48 19.66 -6.05
C LYS A 85 -20.97 19.31 -5.98
N ASP A 86 -21.85 20.21 -6.40
CA ASP A 86 -23.30 20.02 -6.30
C ASP A 86 -23.88 19.24 -7.50
N ARG A 87 -23.16 19.24 -8.63
CA ARG A 87 -23.60 18.70 -9.92
C ARG A 87 -22.88 17.42 -10.31
N ASP A 88 -21.64 17.26 -9.85
CA ASP A 88 -20.76 16.15 -10.23
C ASP A 88 -20.31 15.37 -8.99
N VAL A 89 -20.69 14.09 -8.93
CA VAL A 89 -20.36 13.21 -7.80
C VAL A 89 -18.87 12.83 -7.80
N GLN A 90 -18.20 12.83 -8.95
CA GLN A 90 -16.76 12.59 -9.05
C GLN A 90 -15.97 13.76 -8.48
N ALA A 91 -16.39 15.00 -8.78
CA ALA A 91 -15.80 16.19 -8.17
C ALA A 91 -16.01 16.22 -6.66
N LEU A 92 -17.24 15.89 -6.21
CA LEU A 92 -17.54 15.77 -4.79
C LEU A 92 -16.66 14.70 -4.13
N TYR A 93 -16.48 13.55 -4.76
CA TYR A 93 -15.59 12.50 -4.29
C TYR A 93 -14.15 12.98 -4.10
N GLN A 94 -13.60 13.66 -5.12
CA GLN A 94 -12.23 14.19 -5.05
C GLN A 94 -12.09 15.24 -3.95
N LEU A 95 -13.07 16.12 -3.75
CA LEU A 95 -13.07 17.02 -2.60
C LEU A 95 -13.05 16.26 -1.28
N GLY A 96 -13.79 15.15 -1.17
CA GLY A 96 -13.74 14.27 -0.01
C GLY A 96 -12.32 13.82 0.31
N VAL A 97 -11.60 13.31 -0.69
CA VAL A 97 -10.18 12.91 -0.58
C VAL A 97 -9.30 14.10 -0.19
N MET A 98 -9.47 15.25 -0.86
CA MET A 98 -8.66 16.44 -0.62
C MET A 98 -8.85 17.02 0.78
N TYR A 99 -10.08 17.11 1.27
CA TYR A 99 -10.33 17.51 2.66
C TYR A 99 -9.74 16.51 3.65
N TYR A 100 -9.91 15.21 3.39
CA TYR A 100 -9.41 14.18 4.30
C TYR A 100 -7.89 14.23 4.43
N ASP A 101 -7.16 14.33 3.32
CA ASP A 101 -5.69 14.31 3.30
C ASP A 101 -5.02 15.69 3.31
N GLY A 102 -5.80 16.78 3.36
CA GLY A 102 -5.28 18.15 3.35
C GLY A 102 -4.57 18.54 2.05
N LEU A 103 -5.04 18.03 0.91
CA LEU A 103 -4.43 18.27 -0.40
C LEU A 103 -4.92 19.61 -0.96
N GLY A 104 -4.06 20.64 -0.98
CA GLY A 104 -4.40 21.97 -1.50
C GLY A 104 -5.43 22.74 -0.67
N VAL A 105 -5.76 22.24 0.51
CA VAL A 105 -6.71 22.83 1.47
C VAL A 105 -6.30 22.44 2.89
N GLN A 106 -6.72 23.22 3.89
CA GLN A 106 -6.54 22.82 5.29
C GLN A 106 -7.21 21.45 5.55
N GLU A 107 -6.44 20.54 6.14
CA GLU A 107 -6.92 19.19 6.49
C GLU A 107 -8.19 19.25 7.34
N ASN A 108 -9.19 18.48 6.93
CA ASN A 108 -10.44 18.30 7.64
C ASN A 108 -10.97 16.87 7.44
N GLY A 109 -10.47 15.95 8.26
CA GLY A 109 -10.85 14.53 8.24
C GLY A 109 -12.36 14.31 8.38
N GLU A 110 -13.05 15.06 9.25
CA GLU A 110 -14.50 14.92 9.46
C GLU A 110 -15.30 15.29 8.21
N LYS A 111 -14.92 16.39 7.54
CA LYS A 111 -15.57 16.81 6.30
C LYS A 111 -15.32 15.81 5.17
N GLY A 112 -14.07 15.36 5.02
CA GLY A 112 -13.72 14.33 4.03
C GLY A 112 -14.51 13.03 4.25
N PHE A 113 -14.54 12.54 5.49
CA PHE A 113 -15.33 11.38 5.89
C PHE A 113 -16.82 11.53 5.57
N LYS A 114 -17.45 12.64 5.97
CA LYS A 114 -18.88 12.90 5.71
C LYS A 114 -19.21 12.89 4.22
N ILE A 115 -18.32 13.42 3.38
CA ILE A 115 -18.49 13.38 1.92
C ILE A 115 -18.47 11.94 1.43
N MET A 116 -17.45 11.14 1.79
CA MET A 116 -17.34 9.74 1.36
C MET A 116 -18.55 8.91 1.85
N GLU A 117 -18.96 9.12 3.10
CA GLU A 117 -20.12 8.44 3.68
C GLU A 117 -21.42 8.79 2.94
N SER A 118 -21.57 10.05 2.50
CA SER A 118 -22.72 10.48 1.71
C SER A 118 -22.77 9.81 0.33
N ILE A 119 -21.61 9.55 -0.29
CA ILE A 119 -21.50 8.86 -1.57
C ILE A 119 -21.87 7.39 -1.41
N CYS A 120 -21.42 6.72 -0.34
CA CYS A 120 -21.82 5.34 -0.04
C CYS A 120 -23.34 5.17 0.11
N LYS A 121 -24.04 6.19 0.62
CA LYS A 121 -25.50 6.20 0.84
C LYS A 121 -26.29 6.75 -0.35
N SER A 122 -25.62 7.22 -1.40
CA SER A 122 -26.25 7.87 -2.53
C SER A 122 -27.02 6.89 -3.39
N LYS A 123 -28.24 7.28 -3.79
CA LYS A 123 -29.07 6.54 -4.76
C LYS A 123 -28.90 7.07 -6.20
N ARG A 124 -28.01 8.03 -6.41
CA ARG A 124 -27.74 8.59 -7.75
C ARG A 124 -27.00 7.53 -8.56
N ARG A 125 -27.47 7.23 -9.77
CA ARG A 125 -26.80 6.29 -10.69
C ARG A 125 -25.32 6.65 -10.95
N GLN A 126 -25.01 7.95 -11.00
CA GLN A 126 -23.64 8.44 -11.17
C GLN A 126 -22.71 8.14 -9.99
N ALA A 127 -23.26 7.88 -8.80
CA ALA A 127 -22.47 7.53 -7.62
C ALA A 127 -22.10 6.03 -7.60
N GLU A 128 -22.85 5.17 -8.29
CA GLU A 128 -22.70 3.71 -8.26
C GLU A 128 -21.26 3.24 -8.55
N PRO A 129 -20.55 3.76 -9.58
CA PRO A 129 -19.16 3.38 -9.82
C PRO A 129 -18.19 3.85 -8.73
N LEU A 130 -18.55 4.88 -7.96
CA LEU A 130 -17.74 5.50 -6.90
C LEU A 130 -17.96 4.85 -5.53
N ILE A 131 -19.02 4.06 -5.38
CA ILE A 131 -19.38 3.44 -4.09
C ILE A 131 -18.23 2.58 -3.53
N PRO A 132 -17.55 1.70 -4.31
CA PRO A 132 -16.44 0.89 -3.76
C PRO A 132 -15.27 1.75 -3.28
N PHE A 133 -14.90 2.77 -4.06
CA PHE A 133 -13.87 3.74 -3.72
C PHE A 133 -14.21 4.50 -2.42
N ALA A 134 -15.46 4.97 -2.30
CA ALA A 134 -15.95 5.64 -1.11
C ALA A 134 -16.02 4.69 0.10
N GLN A 135 -16.47 3.45 -0.10
CA GLN A 135 -16.49 2.41 0.94
C GLN A 135 -15.08 2.11 1.44
N TYR A 136 -14.10 2.01 0.54
CA TYR A 136 -12.70 1.85 0.92
C TYR A 136 -12.23 2.99 1.83
N ASN A 137 -12.47 4.24 1.42
CA ASN A 137 -12.03 5.41 2.19
C ASN A 137 -12.81 5.61 3.50
N VAL A 138 -14.08 5.21 3.57
CA VAL A 138 -14.83 5.16 4.82
C VAL A 138 -14.22 4.09 5.75
N GLY A 139 -13.87 2.93 5.23
CA GLY A 139 -13.16 1.89 5.99
C GLY A 139 -11.82 2.41 6.53
N ARG A 140 -11.05 3.12 5.69
CA ARG A 140 -9.83 3.82 6.10
C ARG A 140 -10.07 4.81 7.24
N ALA A 141 -11.12 5.63 7.17
CA ALA A 141 -11.44 6.60 8.21
C ALA A 141 -11.71 5.94 9.57
N TYR A 142 -12.46 4.84 9.59
CA TYR A 142 -12.67 4.05 10.81
C TYR A 142 -11.39 3.35 11.29
N TYR A 143 -10.53 2.89 10.38
CA TYR A 143 -9.27 2.26 10.77
C TYR A 143 -8.28 3.23 11.39
N GLU A 144 -8.15 4.41 10.80
CA GLU A 144 -7.26 5.51 11.25
C GLU A 144 -7.83 6.27 12.45
N GLY A 145 -9.15 6.27 12.64
CA GLY A 145 -9.81 7.11 13.64
C GLY A 145 -9.81 8.60 13.30
N LYS A 146 -9.65 8.94 12.03
CA LYS A 146 -9.56 10.33 11.55
C LYS A 146 -10.91 10.80 10.99
N GLY A 147 -11.46 11.85 11.61
CA GLY A 147 -12.79 12.37 11.29
C GLY A 147 -13.96 11.55 11.83
N VAL A 148 -13.70 10.37 12.40
CA VAL A 148 -14.67 9.45 13.02
C VAL A 148 -13.98 8.66 14.12
N LYS A 149 -14.73 8.15 15.11
CA LYS A 149 -14.17 7.29 16.16
C LYS A 149 -13.60 6.00 15.54
N GLN A 150 -12.38 5.64 15.94
CA GLN A 150 -11.69 4.45 15.47
C GLN A 150 -12.50 3.16 15.73
N SER A 151 -12.58 2.27 14.73
CA SER A 151 -13.13 0.91 14.86
C SER A 151 -12.64 -0.03 13.75
N ASP A 152 -11.91 -1.07 14.14
CA ASP A 152 -11.46 -2.14 13.23
C ASP A 152 -12.66 -2.92 12.65
N ASP A 153 -13.67 -3.27 13.48
CA ASP A 153 -14.86 -4.01 13.03
C ASP A 153 -15.66 -3.25 11.96
N VAL A 154 -15.78 -1.92 12.11
CA VAL A 154 -16.49 -1.11 11.12
C VAL A 154 -15.63 -0.92 9.88
N ALA A 155 -14.33 -0.72 10.03
CA ALA A 155 -13.39 -0.64 8.91
C ALA A 155 -13.46 -1.90 8.03
N GLU A 156 -13.37 -3.08 8.66
CA GLU A 156 -13.46 -4.37 8.00
C GLU A 156 -14.76 -4.51 7.21
N ARG A 157 -15.91 -4.16 7.79
CA ARG A 157 -17.21 -4.23 7.08
C ARG A 157 -17.23 -3.38 5.82
N TYR A 158 -16.70 -2.16 5.89
CA TYR A 158 -16.64 -1.28 4.72
C TYR A 158 -15.67 -1.80 3.66
N TRP A 159 -14.53 -2.32 4.04
CA TRP A 159 -13.60 -2.95 3.09
C TRP A 159 -14.16 -4.22 2.48
N LEU A 160 -14.88 -5.06 3.22
CA LEU A 160 -15.58 -6.23 2.68
C LEU A 160 -16.63 -5.85 1.64
N LEU A 161 -17.31 -4.71 1.83
CA LEU A 161 -18.24 -4.18 0.82
C LEU A 161 -17.49 -3.69 -0.42
N ALA A 162 -16.43 -2.90 -0.24
CA ALA A 162 -15.61 -2.38 -1.33
C ALA A 162 -14.95 -3.50 -2.16
N ALA A 163 -14.41 -4.53 -1.49
CA ALA A 163 -13.73 -5.64 -2.13
C ALA A 163 -14.64 -6.54 -2.98
N LYS A 164 -15.95 -6.53 -2.70
CA LYS A 164 -16.98 -7.28 -3.44
C LYS A 164 -17.73 -6.44 -4.48
N GLY A 165 -17.60 -5.12 -4.45
CA GLY A 165 -18.39 -4.19 -5.23
C GLY A 165 -17.62 -3.52 -6.37
N GLY A 166 -18.32 -3.24 -7.47
CA GLY A 166 -17.88 -2.36 -8.55
C GLY A 166 -16.78 -2.88 -9.47
N THR A 167 -15.90 -1.97 -9.93
CA THR A 167 -14.82 -2.29 -10.89
C THR A 167 -13.62 -2.92 -10.19
N ILE A 168 -12.79 -3.65 -10.95
CA ILE A 168 -11.53 -4.22 -10.44
C ILE A 168 -10.66 -3.15 -9.77
N GLU A 169 -10.58 -1.97 -10.39
CA GLU A 169 -9.82 -0.82 -9.86
C GLU A 169 -10.33 -0.37 -8.49
N GLY A 170 -11.66 -0.30 -8.28
CA GLY A 170 -12.24 0.11 -7.01
C GLY A 170 -12.18 -0.94 -5.90
N SER A 171 -11.96 -2.22 -6.25
CA SER A 171 -11.98 -3.34 -5.30
C SER A 171 -10.58 -3.83 -4.91
N ILE A 172 -9.59 -3.74 -5.81
CA ILE A 172 -8.26 -4.33 -5.62
C ILE A 172 -7.54 -3.81 -4.37
N LYS A 173 -7.66 -2.52 -4.06
CA LYS A 173 -7.04 -1.94 -2.87
C LYS A 173 -7.72 -2.42 -1.59
N ALA A 174 -9.05 -2.54 -1.59
CA ALA A 174 -9.78 -3.10 -0.46
C ALA A 174 -9.43 -4.58 -0.24
N GLN A 175 -9.29 -5.37 -1.30
CA GLN A 175 -8.83 -6.76 -1.22
C GLN A 175 -7.41 -6.85 -0.61
N SER A 176 -6.48 -6.03 -1.10
CA SER A 176 -5.10 -6.01 -0.58
C SER A 176 -5.04 -5.60 0.89
N ILE A 177 -5.79 -4.55 1.28
CA ILE A 177 -5.89 -4.12 2.68
C ILE A 177 -6.52 -5.20 3.57
N LEU A 178 -7.57 -5.89 3.12
CA LEU A 178 -8.14 -7.01 3.88
C LEU A 178 -7.12 -8.13 4.08
N GLY A 179 -6.38 -8.50 3.03
CA GLY A 179 -5.28 -9.46 3.13
C GLY A 179 -4.28 -9.07 4.21
N MET A 180 -3.79 -7.83 4.18
CA MET A 180 -2.86 -7.31 5.19
C MET A 180 -3.47 -7.22 6.59
N PHE A 181 -4.73 -6.83 6.69
CA PHE A 181 -5.50 -6.68 7.93
C PHE A 181 -5.64 -8.00 8.68
N TYR A 182 -5.96 -9.08 7.97
CA TYR A 182 -6.05 -10.43 8.55
C TYR A 182 -4.68 -11.08 8.79
N SER A 183 -3.62 -10.57 8.15
CA SER A 183 -2.24 -11.01 8.33
C SER A 183 -1.52 -10.32 9.49
N ARG A 184 -2.19 -9.37 10.19
CA ARG A 184 -1.59 -8.64 11.32
C ARG A 184 -1.20 -9.60 12.45
N PRO A 185 -0.07 -9.34 13.13
CA PRO A 185 0.34 -10.15 14.28
C PRO A 185 -0.71 -10.07 15.40
N GLY A 186 -0.87 -11.18 16.12
CA GLY A 186 -1.77 -11.27 17.28
C GLY A 186 -1.82 -12.70 17.83
N GLU A 187 -2.33 -12.84 19.06
CA GLU A 187 -2.54 -14.14 19.73
C GLU A 187 -4.03 -14.47 19.88
N PRO A 188 -4.76 -14.66 18.78
CA PRO A 188 -6.15 -15.09 18.85
C PRO A 188 -6.24 -16.55 19.32
N SER A 189 -7.44 -16.97 19.76
CA SER A 189 -7.73 -18.38 19.97
C SER A 189 -7.47 -19.19 18.69
N TYR A 190 -7.21 -20.49 18.83
CA TYR A 190 -6.84 -21.37 17.71
C TYR A 190 -7.82 -21.30 16.53
N ASP A 191 -9.14 -21.32 16.81
CA ASP A 191 -10.17 -21.28 15.78
C ASP A 191 -10.19 -19.95 15.03
N ILE A 192 -10.02 -18.84 15.76
CA ILE A 192 -9.93 -17.50 15.17
C ILE A 192 -8.65 -17.40 14.34
N LYS A 193 -7.50 -17.93 14.81
CA LYS A 193 -6.25 -17.93 14.06
C LYS A 193 -6.40 -18.61 12.70
N LYS A 194 -7.03 -19.79 12.66
CA LYS A 194 -7.25 -20.54 11.43
C LYS A 194 -8.16 -19.78 10.46
N PHE A 195 -9.21 -19.15 10.97
CA PHE A 195 -10.10 -18.30 10.17
C PHE A 195 -9.35 -17.11 9.57
N LEU A 196 -8.56 -16.38 10.37
CA LEU A 196 -7.78 -15.22 9.92
C LEU A 196 -6.77 -15.61 8.85
N ILE A 197 -6.06 -16.72 9.03
CA ILE A 197 -5.14 -17.26 8.02
C ILE A 197 -5.85 -17.55 6.69
N PHE A 198 -7.04 -18.16 6.74
CA PHE A 198 -7.81 -18.44 5.53
C PHE A 198 -8.29 -17.14 4.85
N GLN A 199 -8.80 -16.17 5.61
CA GLN A 199 -9.23 -14.88 5.08
C GLN A 199 -8.05 -14.10 4.46
N SER A 200 -6.93 -14.06 5.17
CA SER A 200 -5.68 -13.46 4.72
C SER A 200 -5.24 -14.04 3.36
N TYR A 201 -5.16 -15.38 3.24
CA TYR A 201 -4.83 -16.05 1.98
C TYR A 201 -5.85 -15.74 0.88
N HIS A 202 -7.15 -15.83 1.18
CA HIS A 202 -8.21 -15.57 0.20
C HIS A 202 -8.12 -14.16 -0.39
N TRP A 203 -8.01 -13.13 0.45
CA TRP A 203 -7.98 -11.75 -0.03
C TRP A 203 -6.69 -11.38 -0.74
N HIS A 204 -5.55 -11.92 -0.31
CA HIS A 204 -4.32 -11.76 -1.06
C HIS A 204 -4.37 -12.48 -2.42
N GLN A 205 -5.02 -13.65 -2.50
CA GLN A 205 -5.23 -14.36 -3.76
C GLN A 205 -6.07 -13.54 -4.73
N GLU A 206 -7.21 -12.99 -4.29
CA GLU A 206 -8.08 -12.14 -5.11
C GLU A 206 -7.33 -10.88 -5.58
N ALA A 207 -6.68 -10.16 -4.66
CA ALA A 207 -5.94 -8.95 -5.00
C ALA A 207 -4.79 -9.22 -5.98
N SER A 208 -4.03 -10.31 -5.77
CA SER A 208 -2.93 -10.70 -6.67
C SER A 208 -3.46 -11.10 -8.05
N GLY A 209 -4.59 -11.81 -8.12
CA GLY A 209 -5.25 -12.15 -9.39
C GLY A 209 -5.69 -10.92 -10.19
N ASN A 210 -6.03 -9.84 -9.47
CA ASN A 210 -6.35 -8.53 -10.05
C ASN A 210 -5.10 -7.65 -10.31
N GLY A 211 -3.89 -8.15 -10.03
CA GLY A 211 -2.63 -7.47 -10.36
C GLY A 211 -1.96 -6.73 -9.19
N ASN A 212 -2.41 -6.92 -7.95
CA ASN A 212 -1.84 -6.25 -6.79
C ASN A 212 -0.48 -6.85 -6.41
N ILE A 213 0.57 -6.04 -6.51
CA ILE A 213 1.96 -6.47 -6.28
C ILE A 213 2.22 -6.77 -4.80
N GLU A 214 1.65 -5.99 -3.88
CA GLU A 214 1.79 -6.22 -2.43
C GLU A 214 1.22 -7.58 -2.02
N SER A 215 0.06 -7.93 -2.57
CA SER A 215 -0.56 -9.23 -2.33
C SER A 215 0.18 -10.37 -3.00
N GLN A 216 0.76 -10.16 -4.19
CA GLN A 216 1.65 -11.15 -4.80
C GLN A 216 2.86 -11.44 -3.90
N GLY A 217 3.49 -10.42 -3.31
CA GLY A 217 4.58 -10.58 -2.36
C GLY A 217 4.17 -11.34 -1.10
N ALA A 218 3.00 -11.03 -0.54
CA ALA A 218 2.44 -11.72 0.62
C ALA A 218 2.15 -13.20 0.33
N LEU A 219 1.56 -13.53 -0.83
CA LEU A 219 1.34 -14.92 -1.26
C LEU A 219 2.66 -15.69 -1.39
N GLY A 220 3.72 -15.04 -1.88
CA GLY A 220 5.05 -15.64 -1.93
C GLY A 220 5.53 -16.14 -0.57
N VAL A 221 5.34 -15.33 0.48
CA VAL A 221 5.63 -15.72 1.86
C VAL A 221 4.68 -16.82 2.36
N MET A 222 3.39 -16.72 2.03
CA MET A 222 2.42 -17.74 2.43
C MET A 222 2.74 -19.12 1.84
N PHE A 223 3.12 -19.19 0.57
CA PHE A 223 3.54 -20.43 -0.07
C PHE A 223 4.85 -20.97 0.53
N GLU A 224 5.80 -20.09 0.87
CA GLU A 224 7.08 -20.51 1.48
C GLU A 224 6.87 -21.21 2.83
N TYR A 225 5.92 -20.72 3.64
CA TYR A 225 5.65 -21.23 4.99
C TYR A 225 4.40 -22.12 5.11
N GLY A 226 3.66 -22.32 4.02
CA GLY A 226 2.41 -23.10 4.04
C GLY A 226 1.30 -22.45 4.88
N ILE A 227 1.15 -21.13 4.79
CA ILE A 227 0.15 -20.34 5.52
C ILE A 227 -1.10 -20.22 4.63
N GLY A 228 -2.21 -20.81 5.04
CA GLY A 228 -3.49 -20.75 4.31
C GLY A 228 -3.58 -21.70 3.11
N SER A 229 -2.44 -22.11 2.55
CA SER A 229 -2.30 -23.17 1.55
C SER A 229 -1.19 -24.15 1.95
N PRO A 230 -1.10 -25.35 1.33
CA PRO A 230 0.09 -26.18 1.42
C PRO A 230 1.34 -25.41 1.00
N ARG A 231 2.49 -25.80 1.57
CA ARG A 231 3.80 -25.22 1.23
C ARG A 231 4.15 -25.53 -0.23
N ASP A 232 4.53 -24.51 -0.99
CA ASP A 232 4.97 -24.61 -2.38
C ASP A 232 6.15 -23.65 -2.62
N VAL A 233 7.37 -24.20 -2.64
CA VAL A 233 8.60 -23.41 -2.76
C VAL A 233 8.75 -22.80 -4.16
N GLN A 234 8.21 -23.44 -5.20
CA GLN A 234 8.31 -22.94 -6.56
C GLN A 234 7.36 -21.76 -6.76
N ALA A 235 6.09 -21.92 -6.34
CA ALA A 235 5.13 -20.82 -6.35
C ALA A 235 5.58 -19.65 -5.47
N ALA A 236 6.18 -19.94 -4.30
CA ALA A 236 6.78 -18.93 -3.44
C ALA A 236 7.85 -18.12 -4.18
N PHE A 237 8.80 -18.80 -4.84
CA PHE A 237 9.87 -18.16 -5.58
C PHE A 237 9.34 -17.27 -6.71
N GLU A 238 8.42 -17.77 -7.52
CA GLU A 238 7.84 -17.02 -8.65
C GLU A 238 7.09 -15.76 -8.17
N CYS A 239 6.29 -15.89 -7.11
CA CYS A 239 5.56 -14.78 -6.51
C CYS A 239 6.50 -13.74 -5.90
N LEU A 240 7.48 -14.17 -5.11
CA LEU A 240 8.47 -13.28 -4.48
C LEU A 240 9.31 -12.56 -5.54
N LYS A 241 9.80 -13.28 -6.55
CA LYS A 241 10.60 -12.70 -7.63
C LYS A 241 9.80 -11.68 -8.44
N GLY A 242 8.60 -12.03 -8.89
CA GLY A 242 7.75 -11.13 -9.68
C GLY A 242 7.35 -9.87 -8.91
N ALA A 243 7.07 -9.97 -7.60
CA ALA A 243 6.78 -8.82 -6.78
C ALA A 243 8.03 -7.96 -6.52
N ALA A 244 9.17 -8.60 -6.25
CA ALA A 244 10.44 -7.92 -5.97
C ALA A 244 10.95 -7.10 -7.17
N GLU A 245 10.83 -7.64 -8.38
CA GLU A 245 11.19 -6.97 -9.65
C GLU A 245 10.34 -5.71 -9.89
N LYS A 246 9.12 -5.66 -9.34
CA LYS A 246 8.22 -4.51 -9.39
C LYS A 246 8.34 -3.57 -8.19
N GLY A 247 9.35 -3.76 -7.35
CA GLY A 247 9.67 -2.85 -6.24
C GLY A 247 9.05 -3.19 -4.88
N ASN A 248 8.45 -4.37 -4.73
CA ASN A 248 7.90 -4.79 -3.44
C ASN A 248 9.00 -5.07 -2.41
N VAL A 249 9.14 -4.20 -1.40
CA VAL A 249 10.23 -4.29 -0.41
C VAL A 249 10.11 -5.54 0.49
N TYR A 250 8.88 -5.93 0.84
CA TYR A 250 8.65 -7.14 1.64
C TYR A 250 9.09 -8.41 0.89
N ALA A 251 8.77 -8.49 -0.40
CA ALA A 251 9.16 -9.57 -1.29
C ALA A 251 10.67 -9.55 -1.57
N GLN A 252 11.28 -8.38 -1.76
CA GLN A 252 12.74 -8.26 -1.94
C GLN A 252 13.51 -8.81 -0.74
N GLY A 253 13.10 -8.47 0.49
CA GLY A 253 13.71 -9.00 1.72
C GLY A 253 13.58 -10.53 1.82
N ASN A 254 12.39 -11.07 1.52
CA ASN A 254 12.15 -12.52 1.53
C ASN A 254 12.88 -13.24 0.38
N LEU A 255 13.02 -12.61 -0.79
CA LEU A 255 13.77 -13.15 -1.92
C LEU A 255 15.27 -13.18 -1.62
N ALA A 256 15.81 -12.17 -0.94
CA ALA A 256 17.20 -12.18 -0.46
C ALA A 256 17.44 -13.36 0.50
N MET A 257 16.49 -13.61 1.42
CA MET A 257 16.54 -14.77 2.31
C MET A 257 16.45 -16.10 1.54
N HIS A 258 15.57 -16.18 0.53
CA HIS A 258 15.44 -17.36 -0.33
C HIS A 258 16.77 -17.66 -1.05
N TYR A 259 17.39 -16.66 -1.68
CA TYR A 259 18.70 -16.84 -2.32
C TYR A 259 19.80 -17.22 -1.33
N TYR A 260 19.80 -16.64 -0.13
CA TYR A 260 20.74 -17.01 0.92
C TYR A 260 20.61 -18.49 1.31
N ARG A 261 19.38 -18.97 1.54
CA ARG A 261 19.07 -20.40 1.83
C ARG A 261 19.55 -21.33 0.71
N GLN A 262 19.38 -20.92 -0.55
CA GLN A 262 19.85 -21.66 -1.72
C GLN A 262 21.35 -21.51 -2.00
N LYS A 263 22.10 -20.81 -1.13
CA LYS A 263 23.53 -20.53 -1.27
C LYS A 263 23.90 -19.73 -2.51
N LEU A 264 22.94 -19.00 -3.08
CA LEU A 264 23.14 -18.06 -4.19
C LEU A 264 23.60 -16.71 -3.63
N TYR A 265 24.77 -16.71 -3.01
CA TYR A 265 25.20 -15.62 -2.13
C TYR A 265 25.41 -14.28 -2.83
N ASN A 266 25.85 -14.26 -4.09
CA ASN A 266 26.00 -13.01 -4.83
C ASN A 266 24.63 -12.34 -5.02
N GLN A 267 23.62 -13.11 -5.46
CA GLN A 267 22.25 -12.61 -5.65
C GLN A 267 21.62 -12.20 -4.31
N ALA A 268 21.83 -13.00 -3.26
CA ALA A 268 21.39 -12.67 -1.92
C ALA A 268 22.00 -11.35 -1.42
N PHE A 269 23.31 -11.17 -1.61
CA PHE A 269 24.04 -9.97 -1.20
C PHE A 269 23.55 -8.72 -1.93
N GLU A 270 23.42 -8.77 -3.26
CA GLU A 270 23.02 -7.62 -4.07
C GLU A 270 21.63 -7.10 -3.71
N ILE A 271 20.64 -8.00 -3.58
CA ILE A 271 19.27 -7.62 -3.21
C ILE A 271 19.21 -7.20 -1.73
N ALA A 272 19.89 -7.92 -0.84
CA ALA A 272 19.90 -7.56 0.57
C ALA A 272 20.52 -6.17 0.80
N GLU A 273 21.59 -5.84 0.07
CA GLU A 273 22.25 -4.54 0.16
C GLU A 273 21.34 -3.40 -0.30
N SER A 274 20.63 -3.57 -1.42
CA SER A 274 19.73 -2.55 -1.95
C SER A 274 18.57 -2.28 -1.00
N VAL A 275 17.96 -3.33 -0.46
CA VAL A 275 16.86 -3.26 0.51
C VAL A 275 17.32 -2.65 1.84
N ALA A 276 18.48 -3.06 2.34
CA ALA A 276 18.98 -2.59 3.64
C ALA A 276 19.22 -1.08 3.68
N LYS A 277 19.60 -0.48 2.54
CA LYS A 277 19.88 0.95 2.38
C LYS A 277 18.62 1.82 2.26
N LEU A 278 17.42 1.23 2.23
CA LEU A 278 16.17 1.99 2.26
C LEU A 278 15.98 2.64 3.64
N GLU A 279 15.59 3.93 3.65
CA GLU A 279 15.42 4.72 4.89
C GLU A 279 14.01 5.29 5.05
N GLU A 280 13.32 5.63 3.97
CA GLU A 280 12.01 6.30 4.01
C GLU A 280 10.84 5.30 4.09
N VAL A 281 10.72 4.57 5.20
CA VAL A 281 9.69 3.52 5.37
C VAL A 281 8.28 4.06 5.16
N GLU A 282 7.96 5.20 5.74
CA GLU A 282 6.63 5.82 5.65
C GLU A 282 6.34 6.30 4.22
N THR A 283 7.33 6.84 3.52
CA THR A 283 7.18 7.25 2.12
C THR A 283 6.96 6.04 1.22
N ILE A 284 7.72 4.97 1.43
CA ILE A 284 7.59 3.72 0.65
C ILE A 284 6.21 3.11 0.91
N ALA A 285 5.84 2.91 2.18
CA ALA A 285 4.54 2.37 2.58
C ALA A 285 3.39 3.20 2.00
N LYS A 286 3.54 4.53 2.00
CA LYS A 286 2.62 5.43 1.33
C LYS A 286 2.58 5.07 -0.15
N VAL A 287 3.65 5.23 -0.91
CA VAL A 287 3.65 5.08 -2.39
C VAL A 287 3.19 3.71 -2.88
N THR A 288 3.41 2.64 -2.09
CA THR A 288 3.05 1.26 -2.48
C THR A 288 1.72 0.76 -1.90
N ASP A 289 0.97 1.60 -1.18
CA ASP A 289 -0.25 1.20 -0.48
C ASP A 289 -0.05 -0.01 0.47
N CYS A 290 1.15 -0.11 1.05
CA CYS A 290 1.54 -1.18 1.96
C CYS A 290 1.47 -0.69 3.42
N LEU A 291 1.17 -1.57 4.37
CA LEU A 291 1.32 -1.20 5.79
C LEU A 291 2.81 -1.01 6.13
N VAL A 292 3.11 0.04 6.89
CA VAL A 292 4.47 0.38 7.37
C VAL A 292 5.19 -0.83 7.97
N LEU A 293 4.46 -1.68 8.71
CA LEU A 293 4.99 -2.91 9.30
C LEU A 293 5.60 -3.87 8.26
N TYR A 294 5.00 -4.06 7.09
CA TYR A 294 5.51 -4.99 6.08
C TYR A 294 6.74 -4.43 5.37
N VAL A 295 6.77 -3.12 5.12
CA VAL A 295 7.97 -2.45 4.59
C VAL A 295 9.12 -2.58 5.58
N ALA A 296 8.87 -2.30 6.87
CA ALA A 296 9.85 -2.47 7.94
C ALA A 296 10.37 -3.92 8.02
N LYS A 297 9.48 -4.92 7.94
CA LYS A 297 9.85 -6.35 7.88
C LYS A 297 10.75 -6.68 6.70
N GLY A 298 10.44 -6.16 5.51
CA GLY A 298 11.27 -6.33 4.31
C GLY A 298 12.67 -5.75 4.49
N ILE A 299 12.76 -4.54 5.05
CA ILE A 299 14.04 -3.87 5.33
C ILE A 299 14.83 -4.61 6.42
N ALA A 300 14.17 -5.08 7.48
CA ALA A 300 14.79 -5.88 8.53
C ALA A 300 15.42 -7.16 7.96
N LEU A 301 14.68 -7.86 7.09
CA LEU A 301 15.14 -9.03 6.36
C LEU A 301 16.37 -8.74 5.50
N GLY A 302 16.31 -7.68 4.68
CA GLY A 302 17.45 -7.24 3.86
C GLY A 302 18.68 -6.91 4.71
N CYS A 303 18.50 -6.15 5.79
CA CYS A 303 19.58 -5.83 6.74
C CYS A 303 20.19 -7.10 7.35
N PHE A 304 19.37 -8.07 7.76
CA PHE A 304 19.83 -9.32 8.36
C PHE A 304 20.65 -10.15 7.37
N VAL A 305 20.13 -10.37 6.15
CA VAL A 305 20.84 -11.14 5.13
C VAL A 305 22.14 -10.43 4.70
N TYR A 306 22.11 -9.11 4.54
CA TYR A 306 23.29 -8.32 4.20
C TYR A 306 24.36 -8.43 5.28
N ALA A 307 23.96 -8.31 6.55
CA ALA A 307 24.84 -8.50 7.71
C ALA A 307 25.46 -9.91 7.71
N ARG A 308 24.68 -10.95 7.40
CA ARG A 308 25.17 -12.33 7.30
C ARG A 308 26.20 -12.50 6.20
N CYS A 309 25.94 -11.96 5.01
CA CYS A 309 26.88 -12.01 3.90
C CYS A 309 28.22 -11.35 4.27
N LEU A 310 28.18 -10.16 4.89
CA LEU A 310 29.38 -9.47 5.39
C LEU A 310 30.10 -10.27 6.49
N TYR A 311 29.36 -10.82 7.45
CA TYR A 311 29.93 -11.56 8.57
C TYR A 311 30.66 -12.84 8.12
N LYS A 312 30.13 -13.51 7.10
CA LYS A 312 30.68 -14.78 6.58
C LYS A 312 31.61 -14.61 5.38
N GLY A 313 31.60 -13.46 4.72
CA GLY A 313 32.28 -13.27 3.44
C GLY A 313 31.59 -13.99 2.28
N TYR A 314 30.26 -14.05 2.30
CA TYR A 314 29.46 -14.72 1.28
C TYR A 314 29.05 -13.72 0.19
N GLY A 315 29.65 -13.87 -0.99
CA GLY A 315 29.47 -12.96 -2.13
C GLY A 315 30.12 -11.58 -1.97
N VAL A 316 30.86 -11.37 -0.88
CA VAL A 316 31.55 -10.12 -0.54
C VAL A 316 32.77 -10.43 0.33
N GLU A 317 33.72 -9.50 0.41
CA GLU A 317 34.79 -9.58 1.41
C GLU A 317 34.22 -9.56 2.83
N LYS A 318 34.78 -10.43 3.69
CA LYS A 318 34.35 -10.57 5.07
C LYS A 318 34.61 -9.27 5.85
N ASN A 319 33.58 -8.73 6.49
CA ASN A 319 33.66 -7.55 7.33
C ASN A 319 32.69 -7.65 8.53
N GLU A 320 33.22 -8.13 9.65
CA GLU A 320 32.43 -8.37 10.87
C GLU A 320 31.96 -7.07 11.54
N GLU A 321 32.79 -6.04 11.55
CA GLU A 321 32.46 -4.75 12.15
C GLU A 321 31.25 -4.10 11.45
N LYS A 322 31.29 -4.07 10.11
CA LYS A 322 30.16 -3.58 9.32
C LYS A 322 28.92 -4.46 9.52
N ALA A 323 29.08 -5.78 9.58
CA ALA A 323 27.97 -6.71 9.82
C ALA A 323 27.22 -6.43 11.13
N ILE A 324 27.93 -6.14 12.23
CA ILE A 324 27.32 -5.83 13.53
C ILE A 324 26.39 -4.61 13.43
N ASN A 325 26.79 -3.58 12.68
CA ASN A 325 25.95 -2.39 12.48
C ASN A 325 24.66 -2.71 11.71
N TRP A 326 24.72 -3.61 10.73
CA TRP A 326 23.55 -4.06 9.98
C TRP A 326 22.63 -4.99 10.78
N PHE A 327 23.16 -5.85 11.66
CA PHE A 327 22.33 -6.58 12.63
C PHE A 327 21.59 -5.66 13.57
N LYS A 328 22.27 -4.62 14.10
CA LYS A 328 21.63 -3.60 14.94
C LYS A 328 20.52 -2.87 14.18
N ARG A 329 20.74 -2.53 12.90
CA ARG A 329 19.72 -1.90 12.05
C ARG A 329 18.54 -2.85 11.80
N ALA A 330 18.78 -4.12 11.50
CA ALA A 330 17.73 -5.12 11.32
C ALA A 330 16.82 -5.18 12.57
N TYR A 331 17.44 -5.26 13.75
CA TYR A 331 16.72 -5.32 15.03
C TYR A 331 15.88 -4.05 15.29
N LYS A 332 16.38 -2.86 14.90
CA LYS A 332 15.62 -1.61 15.03
C LYS A 332 14.34 -1.59 14.19
N PHE A 333 14.33 -2.27 13.04
CA PHE A 333 13.14 -2.31 12.17
C PHE A 333 12.12 -3.36 12.59
N ASP A 334 12.57 -4.59 12.89
CA ASP A 334 11.68 -5.63 13.39
C ASP A 334 12.41 -6.67 14.25
N PRO A 335 12.38 -6.52 15.59
CA PRO A 335 12.97 -7.46 16.53
C PRO A 335 12.45 -8.89 16.40
N GLU A 336 11.14 -9.06 16.14
CA GLU A 336 10.49 -10.37 16.11
C GLU A 336 10.99 -11.19 14.92
N THR A 337 11.03 -10.55 13.75
CA THR A 337 11.59 -11.15 12.53
C THR A 337 13.05 -11.55 12.72
N VAL A 338 13.88 -10.67 13.32
CA VAL A 338 15.30 -10.95 13.56
C VAL A 338 15.49 -12.10 14.54
N ALA A 339 14.71 -12.14 15.62
CA ALA A 339 14.76 -13.22 16.61
C ALA A 339 14.44 -14.58 15.98
N ARG A 340 13.32 -14.66 15.23
CA ARG A 340 12.92 -15.89 14.53
C ARG A 340 14.02 -16.40 13.60
N PHE A 341 14.62 -15.53 12.81
CA PHE A 341 15.68 -15.98 11.88
C PHE A 341 16.99 -16.32 12.59
N GLN A 342 17.30 -15.65 13.69
CA GLN A 342 18.43 -16.05 14.53
C GLN A 342 18.21 -17.46 15.10
N ASP A 343 16.99 -17.80 15.49
CA ASP A 343 16.64 -19.15 15.95
C ASP A 343 16.74 -20.17 14.81
N ASP A 344 16.16 -19.86 13.63
CA ASP A 344 16.23 -20.72 12.45
C ASP A 344 17.69 -21.08 12.10
N MET A 345 18.59 -20.09 12.16
CA MET A 345 20.03 -20.28 11.95
C MET A 345 20.70 -21.11 13.05
N THR A 346 20.30 -20.90 14.30
CA THR A 346 20.88 -21.59 15.47
C THR A 346 20.54 -23.09 15.45
N TYR A 347 19.33 -23.43 14.99
CA TYR A 347 18.88 -24.81 14.87
C TYR A 347 19.14 -25.44 13.49
N GLY A 348 19.83 -24.73 12.60
CA GLY A 348 20.25 -25.25 11.29
C GLY A 348 19.13 -25.40 10.26
N TYR A 349 18.04 -24.65 10.41
CA TYR A 349 16.98 -24.54 9.41
C TYR A 349 17.37 -23.63 8.23
N ILE A 350 18.38 -22.76 8.42
CA ILE A 350 18.93 -21.83 7.41
C ILE A 350 20.46 -21.77 7.51
#